data_AF-A0A969BQM1-F1
#
_entry.id   AF-A0A969BQM1-F1
#
_cell.length_a   1.000
_cell.length_b   1.000
_cell.length_c   1.000
_cell.angle_alpha   90.00
_cell.angle_beta   90.00
_cell.angle_gamma   90.00
#
_symmetry.space_group_name_H-M   'P 1'
#
loop_
_entity.id
_entity.type
_entity.pdbx_description
1 polymer ?
#
loop_
_entity_poly.entity_id
_entity_poly.type
_entity_poly.pdbx_seq_one_letter_code
_entity_poly.pdbx_strand_id
1 'polypeptide(L)'
;GRATDRNAGNLLQELREKGYFRCVMIHHPPLPGLAAPRKALADARALAEVLVAEGAELVLHGHNHRHMLNRVEGPSGPVPVIGIPAASAYGTPGRDPAAWYLHTISREGGRWTLSSRVRGWNGKLGGFETFQEFQLLPETA
;
A
#
# COMPACT_ATOMS: atom_id res chain seq x y z
N GLY A 1 -1.45 -14.38 11.52
CA GLY A 1 -0.90 -15.68 12.00
C GLY A 1 -0.98 -16.67 10.85
N ARG A 2 -0.16 -17.73 10.81
CA ARG A 2 -0.03 -18.64 9.63
C ARG A 2 -1.34 -19.13 8.98
N ALA A 3 -2.41 -19.29 9.76
CA ALA A 3 -3.74 -19.63 9.21
C ALA A 3 -4.39 -18.47 8.45
N THR A 4 -4.25 -17.24 8.95
CA THR A 4 -4.66 -16.00 8.27
C THR A 4 -3.93 -15.83 6.95
N ASP A 5 -2.63 -16.10 6.90
CA ASP A 5 -1.81 -15.91 5.69
C ASP A 5 -2.20 -16.92 4.60
N ARG A 6 -2.46 -18.18 4.97
CA ARG A 6 -2.98 -19.19 4.03
C ARG A 6 -4.36 -18.84 3.50
N ASN A 7 -5.25 -18.35 4.36
CA ASN A 7 -6.57 -17.89 3.94
C ASN A 7 -6.47 -16.69 3.00
N ALA A 8 -5.55 -15.76 3.27
CA ALA A 8 -5.29 -14.62 2.41
C ALA A 8 -4.75 -15.05 1.04
N GLY A 9 -3.82 -16.02 1.00
CA GLY A 9 -3.31 -16.59 -0.25
C GLY A 9 -4.42 -17.18 -1.11
N ASN A 10 -5.24 -18.06 -0.54
CA ASN A 10 -6.35 -18.68 -1.27
C ASN A 10 -7.34 -17.64 -1.82
N LEU A 11 -7.68 -16.62 -1.02
CA LEU A 11 -8.58 -15.55 -1.46
C LEU A 11 -7.96 -14.69 -2.58
N LEU A 12 -6.67 -14.36 -2.47
CA LEU A 12 -5.95 -13.59 -3.51
C LEU A 12 -5.87 -14.36 -4.82
N GLN A 13 -5.70 -15.69 -4.76
CA GLN A 13 -5.78 -16.57 -5.91
C GLN A 13 -7.18 -16.54 -6.54
N GLU A 14 -8.23 -16.81 -5.74
CA GLU A 14 -9.60 -16.87 -6.24
C GLU A 14 -10.02 -15.55 -6.91
N LEU A 15 -9.68 -14.42 -6.29
CA LEU A 15 -9.99 -13.09 -6.85
C LEU A 15 -9.21 -12.79 -8.13
N ARG A 16 -7.97 -13.30 -8.25
CA ARG A 16 -7.17 -13.21 -9.48
C ARG A 16 -7.83 -13.97 -10.62
N GLU A 17 -8.26 -15.20 -10.36
CA GLU A 17 -8.93 -16.07 -11.34
C GLU A 17 -10.25 -15.44 -11.83
N LYS A 18 -10.93 -14.70 -10.96
CA LYS A 18 -12.13 -13.90 -11.31
C LYS A 18 -11.82 -12.55 -11.95
N GLY A 19 -10.55 -12.16 -12.04
CA GLY A 19 -10.11 -10.91 -12.67
C GLY A 19 -10.47 -9.64 -11.89
N TYR A 20 -10.58 -9.71 -10.56
CA TYR A 20 -10.82 -8.55 -9.70
C TYR A 20 -9.56 -7.73 -9.42
N PHE A 21 -9.73 -6.47 -9.02
CA PHE A 21 -8.68 -5.66 -8.42
C PHE A 21 -8.56 -6.03 -6.93
N ARG A 22 -7.35 -6.39 -6.48
CA ARG A 22 -7.09 -6.87 -5.12
C ARG A 22 -6.29 -5.81 -4.36
N CYS A 23 -6.92 -5.24 -3.34
CA CYS A 23 -6.29 -4.34 -2.38
C CYS A 23 -6.12 -5.06 -1.04
N VAL A 24 -4.88 -5.28 -0.61
CA VAL A 24 -4.58 -5.85 0.72
C VAL A 24 -4.39 -4.71 1.70
N MET A 25 -5.19 -4.67 2.76
CA MET A 25 -5.12 -3.64 3.79
C MET A 25 -4.71 -4.25 5.13
N ILE A 26 -3.64 -3.73 5.73
CA ILE A 26 -3.13 -4.20 7.02
C ILE A 26 -2.52 -3.06 7.81
N HIS A 27 -2.66 -3.03 9.13
CA HIS A 27 -2.13 -1.90 9.90
C HIS A 27 -0.60 -1.85 9.93
N HIS A 28 0.05 -2.97 10.24
CA HIS A 28 1.51 -3.04 10.36
C HIS A 28 2.19 -3.18 8.97
N PRO A 29 3.45 -2.74 8.82
CA PRO A 29 4.17 -2.89 7.56
C PRO A 29 4.31 -4.38 7.20
N PRO A 30 3.91 -4.78 5.99
CA PRO A 30 3.74 -6.20 5.65
C PRO A 30 5.04 -6.88 5.21
N LEU A 31 6.15 -6.14 5.07
CA LEU A 31 7.43 -6.67 4.63
C LEU A 31 8.46 -6.68 5.76
N PRO A 32 9.37 -7.67 5.78
CA PRO A 32 10.48 -7.71 6.74
C PRO A 32 11.32 -6.43 6.71
N GLY A 33 11.76 -5.97 7.88
CA GLY A 33 12.68 -4.82 8.00
C GLY A 33 12.01 -3.45 7.88
N LEU A 34 10.71 -3.35 7.56
CA LEU A 34 10.03 -2.06 7.45
C LEU A 34 9.71 -1.41 8.81
N ALA A 35 9.81 -2.14 9.92
CA ALA A 35 9.64 -1.61 11.27
C ALA A 35 10.71 -2.21 12.20
N ALA A 36 10.98 -1.51 13.30
CA ALA A 36 11.87 -2.01 14.35
C ALA A 36 11.38 -3.39 14.85
N PRO A 37 12.27 -4.38 15.11
CA PRO A 37 11.87 -5.76 15.38
C PRO A 37 10.77 -5.92 16.45
N ARG A 38 10.84 -5.13 17.53
CA ARG A 38 9.85 -5.16 18.62
C ARG A 38 8.44 -4.68 18.22
N LYS A 39 8.32 -3.92 17.13
CA LYS A 39 7.06 -3.35 16.62
C LYS A 39 6.65 -3.93 15.26
N ALA A 40 7.49 -4.79 14.69
CA ALA A 40 7.26 -5.38 13.39
C ALA A 40 6.09 -6.38 13.44
N LEU A 41 5.46 -6.57 12.29
CA LEU A 41 4.48 -7.63 12.10
C LEU A 41 5.19 -8.99 12.28
N ALA A 42 4.72 -9.80 13.23
CA ALA A 42 5.39 -11.04 13.64
C ALA A 42 5.56 -12.04 12.49
N ASP A 43 4.63 -12.04 11.55
CA ASP A 43 4.56 -12.91 10.37
C ASP A 43 4.79 -12.15 9.05
N ALA A 44 5.45 -10.99 9.08
CA ALA A 44 5.75 -10.20 7.87
C ALA A 44 6.42 -11.03 6.76
N ARG A 45 7.30 -11.97 7.12
CA ARG A 45 7.93 -12.86 6.13
C ARG A 45 6.91 -13.76 5.42
N ALA A 46 5.99 -14.37 6.18
CA ALA A 46 4.97 -15.24 5.60
C ALA A 46 3.99 -14.46 4.72
N LEU A 47 3.60 -13.24 5.14
CA LEU A 47 2.78 -12.37 4.31
C LEU A 47 3.51 -11.92 3.03
N ALA A 48 4.80 -11.57 3.13
CA ALA A 48 5.60 -11.23 1.97
C ALA A 48 5.69 -12.41 0.97
N GLU A 49 5.87 -13.64 1.45
CA GLU A 49 5.86 -14.85 0.62
C GLU A 49 4.51 -15.04 -0.10
N VAL A 50 3.38 -14.79 0.58
CA VAL A 50 2.05 -14.82 -0.04
C VAL A 50 1.91 -13.74 -1.13
N LEU A 51 2.39 -12.52 -0.87
CA LEU A 51 2.35 -11.43 -1.85
C LEU A 51 3.22 -11.72 -3.08
N VAL A 52 4.38 -12.36 -2.90
CA VAL A 52 5.23 -12.83 -4.00
C VAL A 52 4.53 -13.92 -4.81
N ALA A 53 3.91 -14.90 -4.14
CA ALA A 53 3.29 -16.03 -4.80
C ALA A 53 2.00 -15.64 -5.56
N GLU A 54 1.11 -14.90 -4.91
CA GLU A 54 -0.23 -14.63 -5.45
C GLU A 54 -0.39 -13.26 -6.09
N GLY A 55 0.47 -12.30 -5.72
CA GLY A 55 0.36 -10.92 -6.12
C GLY A 55 -0.85 -10.19 -5.52
N ALA A 56 -0.87 -8.89 -5.75
CA ALA A 56 -2.01 -8.00 -5.54
C ALA A 56 -1.80 -6.76 -6.41
N GLU A 57 -2.85 -5.97 -6.63
CA GLU A 57 -2.71 -4.72 -7.39
C GLU A 57 -2.28 -3.56 -6.48
N LEU A 58 -2.55 -3.65 -5.18
CA LEU A 58 -2.17 -2.65 -4.17
C LEU A 58 -2.09 -3.26 -2.76
N VAL A 59 -1.09 -2.87 -1.99
CA VAL A 59 -1.02 -3.16 -0.54
C VAL A 59 -0.91 -1.86 0.24
N LEU A 60 -1.77 -1.68 1.24
CA LEU A 60 -1.83 -0.48 2.08
C LEU A 60 -1.49 -0.82 3.52
N HIS A 61 -0.62 0.00 4.12
CA HIS A 61 -0.30 -0.10 5.54
C HIS A 61 -0.11 1.25 6.25
N GLY A 62 -0.05 1.17 7.58
CA GLY A 62 0.21 2.30 8.46
C GLY A 62 1.37 2.00 9.41
N HIS A 63 1.14 2.27 10.70
CA HIS A 63 2.02 2.03 11.85
C HIS A 63 3.28 2.90 11.93
N ASN A 64 4.00 3.08 10.82
CA ASN A 64 5.23 3.87 10.80
C ASN A 64 4.97 5.37 10.77
N HIS A 65 3.77 5.78 10.36
CA HIS A 65 3.38 7.18 10.20
C HIS A 65 4.34 7.96 9.29
N ARG A 66 4.70 7.35 8.15
CA ARG A 66 5.62 7.91 7.16
C ARG A 66 5.14 7.59 5.75
N HIS A 67 5.46 8.46 4.80
CA HIS A 67 5.37 8.16 3.39
C HIS A 67 6.33 7.03 3.05
N MET A 68 5.82 5.90 2.59
CA MET A 68 6.62 4.75 2.18
C MET A 68 6.06 4.19 0.88
N LEU A 69 6.95 3.91 -0.07
CA LEU A 69 6.64 3.15 -1.28
C LEU A 69 7.68 2.04 -1.40
N ASN A 70 7.23 0.81 -1.18
CA ASN A 70 8.01 -0.40 -1.44
C ASN A 70 7.35 -1.18 -2.57
N ARG A 71 8.04 -2.18 -3.08
CA ARG A 71 7.51 -3.09 -4.09
C ARG A 71 7.86 -4.53 -3.72
N VAL A 72 6.97 -5.43 -4.09
CA VAL A 72 7.20 -6.88 -4.07
C VAL A 72 7.04 -7.39 -5.49
N GLU A 73 7.98 -8.19 -5.97
CA GLU A 73 7.85 -8.81 -7.29
C GLU A 73 6.80 -9.93 -7.22
N GLY A 74 5.64 -9.69 -7.85
CA GLY A 74 4.53 -10.65 -7.93
C GLY A 74 4.42 -11.29 -9.32
N PRO A 75 3.51 -12.27 -9.51
CA PRO A 75 3.39 -13.06 -10.74
C PRO A 75 2.97 -12.24 -11.97
N SER A 76 2.30 -11.11 -11.76
CA SER A 76 1.83 -10.21 -12.83
C SER A 76 2.62 -8.89 -12.91
N GLY A 77 3.72 -8.78 -12.14
CA GLY A 77 4.55 -7.59 -12.03
C GLY A 77 4.68 -7.05 -10.60
N PRO A 78 5.37 -5.91 -10.42
CA PRO A 78 5.63 -5.34 -9.09
C PRO A 78 4.36 -4.86 -8.38
N VAL A 79 4.12 -5.39 -7.19
CA VAL A 79 3.02 -5.00 -6.29
C VAL A 79 3.44 -3.79 -5.46
N PRO A 80 2.78 -2.61 -5.59
CA PRO A 80 3.09 -1.46 -4.76
C PRO A 80 2.61 -1.68 -3.31
N VAL A 81 3.50 -1.41 -2.36
CA VAL A 81 3.26 -1.49 -0.91
C VAL A 81 3.43 -0.11 -0.30
N ILE A 82 2.31 0.51 0.08
CA ILE A 82 2.26 1.92 0.47
C ILE A 82 2.02 2.07 1.96
N GLY A 83 2.93 2.80 2.61
CA GLY A 83 2.75 3.32 3.97
C GLY A 83 2.42 4.80 3.92
N ILE A 84 1.50 5.25 4.78
CA ILE A 84 1.10 6.66 4.84
C ILE A 84 1.35 7.29 6.22
N PRO A 85 1.51 8.63 6.28
CA PRO A 85 1.53 9.38 7.54
C PRO A 85 0.25 9.22 8.37
N ALA A 86 0.32 9.57 9.66
CA ALA A 86 -0.86 9.67 10.49
C ALA A 86 -1.68 10.91 10.10
N ALA A 87 -3.01 10.78 10.01
CA ALA A 87 -3.89 11.93 9.87
C ALA A 87 -3.78 12.93 11.04
N SER A 88 -3.31 12.48 12.20
CA SER A 88 -3.10 13.31 13.41
C SER A 88 -1.72 13.98 13.50
N ALA A 89 -0.83 13.79 12.51
CA ALA A 89 0.53 14.32 12.54
C ALA A 89 0.58 15.79 12.08
N TYR A 90 0.06 16.72 12.89
CA TYR A 90 0.07 18.15 12.57
C TYR A 90 1.46 18.76 12.83
N GLY A 91 2.35 18.72 11.84
CA GLY A 91 3.62 19.47 11.87
C GLY A 91 4.56 19.09 13.02
N THR A 92 4.44 17.87 13.58
CA THR A 92 5.35 17.39 14.64
C THR A 92 6.77 17.32 14.08
N PRO A 93 7.77 18.00 14.69
CA PRO A 93 9.14 17.97 14.20
C PRO A 93 9.67 16.53 14.06
N GLY A 94 10.32 16.23 12.93
CA GLY A 94 10.87 14.90 12.65
C GLY A 94 9.85 13.83 12.22
N ARG A 95 8.60 14.22 11.93
CA ARG A 95 7.57 13.35 11.33
C ARG A 95 7.04 13.95 10.04
N ASP A 96 6.60 13.08 9.15
CA ASP A 96 5.86 13.52 7.98
C ASP A 96 4.54 14.19 8.43
N PRO A 97 4.16 15.31 7.81
CA PRO A 97 2.88 15.95 8.09
C PRO A 97 1.70 15.03 7.82
N ALA A 98 0.56 15.35 8.42
CA ALA A 98 -0.68 14.66 8.18
C ALA A 98 -0.99 14.60 6.69
N ALA A 99 -1.27 13.42 6.18
CA ALA A 99 -1.59 13.21 4.78
C ALA A 99 -2.58 12.06 4.59
N TRP A 100 -3.28 12.09 3.47
CA TRP A 100 -4.09 10.99 2.97
C TRP A 100 -3.87 10.82 1.47
N TYR A 101 -4.06 9.60 0.99
CA TYR A 101 -3.83 9.24 -0.40
C TYR A 101 -5.20 8.97 -1.04
N LEU A 102 -5.50 9.67 -2.14
CA LEU A 102 -6.63 9.37 -3.00
C LEU A 102 -6.17 8.40 -4.08
N HIS A 103 -6.64 7.16 -4.00
CA HIS A 103 -6.39 6.16 -5.04
C HIS A 103 -7.55 6.14 -6.03
N THR A 104 -7.25 6.30 -7.31
CA THR A 104 -8.23 6.14 -8.39
C THR A 104 -7.92 4.84 -9.12
N ILE A 105 -8.90 3.94 -9.15
CA ILE A 105 -8.80 2.62 -9.78
C ILE A 105 -9.76 2.60 -10.96
N SER A 106 -9.26 2.33 -12.17
CA SER A 106 -10.10 2.09 -13.36
C SER A 106 -9.68 0.81 -14.07
N ARG A 107 -10.53 0.33 -14.99
CA ARG A 107 -10.24 -0.80 -15.87
C ARG A 107 -10.40 -0.39 -17.33
N GLU A 108 -9.30 -0.41 -18.07
CA GLU A 108 -9.22 0.06 -19.45
C GLU A 108 -8.48 -1.00 -20.29
N GLY A 109 -9.02 -1.35 -21.47
CA GLY A 109 -8.42 -2.40 -22.30
C GLY A 109 -8.25 -3.76 -21.60
N GLY A 110 -9.10 -4.06 -20.61
CA GLY A 110 -9.00 -5.27 -19.79
C GLY A 110 -7.94 -5.24 -18.69
N ARG A 111 -7.14 -4.16 -18.59
CA ARG A 111 -6.08 -3.97 -17.60
C ARG A 111 -6.51 -3.00 -16.50
N TRP A 112 -6.00 -3.21 -15.29
CA TRP A 112 -6.20 -2.28 -14.19
C TRP A 112 -5.24 -1.10 -14.33
N THR A 113 -5.74 0.10 -14.10
CA THR A 113 -4.93 1.30 -13.89
C THR A 113 -5.07 1.73 -12.43
N LEU A 114 -4.05 2.41 -11.90
CA LEU A 114 -4.04 2.90 -10.54
C LEU A 114 -3.22 4.18 -10.47
N SER A 115 -3.90 5.30 -10.22
CA SER A 115 -3.26 6.57 -9.90
C SER A 115 -3.43 6.91 -8.42
N SER A 116 -2.49 7.69 -7.89
CA SER A 116 -2.52 8.14 -6.51
C SER A 116 -2.25 9.64 -6.44
N ARG A 117 -3.10 10.35 -5.70
CA ARG A 117 -2.91 11.75 -5.33
C ARG A 117 -2.71 11.85 -3.83
N VAL A 118 -1.58 12.39 -3.42
CA VAL A 118 -1.25 12.64 -2.02
C VAL A 118 -1.74 14.02 -1.63
N ARG A 119 -2.60 14.08 -0.60
CA ARG A 119 -3.08 15.30 0.01
C ARG A 119 -2.39 15.47 1.35
N GLY A 120 -1.47 16.43 1.44
CA GLY A 120 -0.64 16.68 2.62
C GLY A 120 -1.00 17.99 3.31
N TRP A 121 -0.87 18.02 4.63
CA TRP A 121 -1.07 19.20 5.46
C TRP A 121 0.05 20.22 5.23
N ASN A 122 -0.32 21.43 4.80
CA ASN A 122 0.57 22.56 4.68
C ASN A 122 0.28 23.55 5.82
N GLY A 123 1.20 23.64 6.78
CA GLY A 123 1.06 24.53 7.94
C GLY A 123 1.08 26.02 7.60
N LYS A 124 1.66 26.43 6.45
CA LYS A 124 1.64 27.83 6.00
C LYS A 124 0.29 28.22 5.39
N LEU A 125 -0.35 27.29 4.68
CA LEU A 125 -1.68 27.49 4.09
C LEU A 125 -2.82 27.24 5.10
N GLY A 126 -2.53 26.54 6.21
CA GLY A 126 -3.54 26.14 7.18
C GLY A 126 -4.52 25.09 6.63
N GLY A 127 -4.08 24.28 5.67
CA GLY A 127 -4.96 23.35 4.97
C GLY A 127 -4.23 22.24 4.21
N PHE A 128 -4.99 21.34 3.61
CA PHE A 128 -4.46 20.26 2.77
C PHE A 128 -4.31 20.71 1.32
N GLU A 129 -3.14 20.52 0.75
CA GLU A 129 -2.88 20.74 -0.67
C GLU A 129 -2.52 19.44 -1.39
N THR A 130 -2.52 19.43 -2.72
CA THR A 130 -1.93 18.33 -3.48
C THR A 130 -0.42 18.43 -3.34
N PHE A 131 0.16 17.45 -2.65
CA PHE A 131 1.59 17.34 -2.45
C PHE A 131 2.27 16.56 -3.58
N GLN A 132 1.59 15.52 -4.09
CA GLN A 132 2.13 14.67 -5.15
C GLN A 132 1.02 13.96 -5.92
N GLU A 133 1.26 13.69 -7.20
CA GLU A 133 0.46 12.78 -8.02
C GLU A 133 1.39 11.80 -8.76
N PHE A 134 1.02 10.53 -8.83
CA PHE A 134 1.80 9.51 -9.52
C PHE A 134 0.95 8.32 -9.96
N GLN A 135 1.39 7.67 -11.04
CA GLN A 135 0.86 6.39 -11.51
C GLN A 135 1.59 5.23 -10.83
N LEU A 136 0.85 4.23 -10.37
CA LEU A 136 1.37 3.03 -9.71
C LEU A 136 1.31 1.80 -10.62
N LEU A 137 0.26 1.71 -11.42
CA LEU A 137 0.10 0.77 -12.52
C LEU A 137 -0.02 1.59 -13.81
N PRO A 138 0.53 1.11 -14.93
CA PRO A 138 0.61 1.89 -16.16
C PRO A 138 -0.78 2.30 -16.67
N GLU A 139 -0.86 3.51 -17.23
CA GLU A 139 -1.95 3.91 -18.12
C GLU A 139 -1.82 3.09 -19.42
N THR A 140 -2.94 2.65 -19.99
CA THR A 140 -2.91 2.08 -21.34
C THR A 140 -2.68 3.21 -22.34
N ALA A 141 -1.73 3.03 -23.26
CA ALA A 141 -1.54 3.89 -24.42
C ALA A 141 -2.70 3.76 -25.42
#